data_AF-A0A654AT33-F1
#
_entry.id   AF-A0A654AT33-F1
#
_cell.length_a   1.000
_cell.length_b   1.000
_cell.length_c   1.000
_cell.angle_alpha   90.00
_cell.angle_beta   90.00
_cell.angle_gamma   90.00
#
_symmetry.space_group_name_H-M   'P 1'
#
loop_
_entity.id
_entity.type
_entity.pdbx_description
1 polymer ?
#
loop_
_entity_poly.entity_id
_entity_poly.type
_entity_poly.pdbx_seq_one_letter_code
_entity_poly.pdbx_strand_id
1 'polypeptide(L)'
;MDNALEEHGHVASGQPLLIRTVLRLLPPASSGALRCELETTGTADGMPVFRCASTYLIRRGARSSAKPAQPEIPSIGIPIARWVLDTAAGRRYARLSCDWNPIHLFGWSARLMGMRAPIIHGMHTLAASCAAIERDRDRHVTRIECRFRAPVALGSSLTLRAGQDGDFVVEFADKAAVTGNCSLS
;
A
#
# COMPACT_ATOMS: atom_id res chain seq x y z
N MET A 1 2.84 -5.54 6.59
CA MET A 1 3.62 -4.85 5.55
C MET A 1 3.14 -3.45 5.58
N ASP A 2 4.06 -2.51 5.65
CA ASP A 2 3.76 -1.12 6.01
C ASP A 2 4.50 -0.21 5.04
N ASN A 3 3.92 0.93 4.72
CA ASN A 3 4.50 1.92 3.81
C ASN A 3 4.25 3.32 4.35
N ALA A 4 5.29 4.13 4.43
CA ALA A 4 5.25 5.54 4.74
C ALA A 4 5.86 6.32 3.58
N LEU A 5 5.18 7.35 3.10
CA LEU A 5 5.68 8.28 2.08
C LEU A 5 5.49 9.70 2.60
N GLU A 6 6.52 10.51 2.48
CA GLU A 6 6.54 11.91 2.88
C GLU A 6 7.12 12.75 1.74
N GLU A 7 6.42 13.81 1.40
CA GLU A 7 6.84 14.81 0.43
C GLU A 7 7.57 15.95 1.15
N HIS A 8 8.71 16.36 0.57
CA HIS A 8 9.56 17.44 1.05
C HIS A 8 9.69 18.58 0.03
N GLY A 9 9.32 18.33 -1.24
CA GLY A 9 9.33 19.33 -2.30
C GLY A 9 8.72 18.80 -3.58
N HIS A 10 8.36 19.71 -4.48
CA HIS A 10 7.78 19.36 -5.77
C HIS A 10 8.85 19.14 -6.83
N VAL A 11 8.54 18.29 -7.82
CA VAL A 11 9.39 18.02 -8.98
C VAL A 11 8.61 18.32 -10.24
N ALA A 12 9.17 19.16 -11.09
CA ALA A 12 8.56 19.45 -12.39
C ALA A 12 8.66 18.23 -13.32
N SER A 13 7.67 18.06 -14.20
CA SER A 13 7.76 17.02 -15.23
C SER A 13 9.03 17.20 -16.07
N GLY A 14 9.80 16.12 -16.24
CA GLY A 14 11.07 16.13 -16.97
C GLY A 14 12.29 16.56 -16.14
N GLN A 15 12.11 17.04 -14.91
CA GLN A 15 13.23 17.33 -14.02
C GLN A 15 13.90 16.02 -13.55
N PRO A 16 15.22 15.85 -13.71
CA PRO A 16 15.92 14.66 -13.25
C PRO A 16 15.82 14.48 -11.73
N LEU A 17 15.66 13.22 -11.30
CA LEU A 17 15.69 12.83 -9.89
C LEU A 17 16.81 11.85 -9.63
N LEU A 18 17.60 12.11 -8.60
CA LEU A 18 18.47 11.10 -8.01
C LEU A 18 17.66 10.30 -7.01
N ILE A 19 17.53 9.00 -7.26
CA ILE A 19 16.84 8.07 -6.36
C ILE A 19 17.87 7.18 -5.68
N ARG A 20 17.87 7.18 -4.35
CA ARG A 20 18.71 6.29 -3.53
C ARG A 20 17.84 5.37 -2.72
N THR A 21 18.11 4.06 -2.77
CA THR A 21 17.43 3.07 -1.92
C THR A 21 18.43 2.32 -1.06
N VAL A 22 18.15 2.23 0.24
CA VAL A 22 18.88 1.39 1.19
C VAL A 22 17.97 0.26 1.61
N LEU A 23 18.47 -0.96 1.45
CA LEU A 23 17.82 -2.16 1.99
C LEU A 23 18.47 -2.53 3.31
N ARG A 24 17.66 -2.78 4.34
CA ARG A 24 18.09 -3.33 5.62
C ARG A 24 17.34 -4.62 5.90
N LEU A 25 18.07 -5.68 6.24
CA LEU A 25 17.46 -6.89 6.77
C LEU A 25 17.13 -6.68 8.24
N LEU A 26 15.88 -6.92 8.62
CA LEU A 26 15.46 -6.85 10.00
C LEU A 26 15.80 -8.17 10.72
N PRO A 27 16.06 -8.13 12.05
CA PRO A 27 16.21 -9.34 12.82
C PRO A 27 15.02 -10.29 12.62
N PRO A 28 15.26 -11.61 12.57
CA PRO A 28 14.19 -12.59 12.49
C PRO A 28 13.17 -12.38 13.60
N ALA A 29 11.88 -12.42 13.27
CA ALA A 29 10.84 -12.45 14.28
C ALA A 29 10.96 -13.73 15.13
N SER A 30 10.32 -13.77 16.30
CA SER A 30 10.23 -14.98 17.13
C SER A 30 9.64 -16.18 16.38
N SER A 31 8.79 -15.94 15.37
CA SER A 31 8.26 -16.96 14.46
C SER A 31 9.26 -17.44 13.40
N GLY A 32 10.46 -16.87 13.32
CA GLY A 32 11.44 -17.10 12.26
C GLY A 32 11.15 -16.36 10.94
N ALA A 33 10.14 -15.47 10.94
CA ALA A 33 9.81 -14.65 9.78
C ALA A 33 10.92 -13.64 9.49
N LEU A 34 11.29 -13.52 8.22
CA LEU A 34 12.31 -12.57 7.75
C LEU A 34 11.65 -11.40 7.04
N ARG A 35 12.09 -10.20 7.38
CA ARG A 35 11.59 -8.96 6.80
C ARG A 35 12.77 -8.10 6.36
N CYS A 36 12.54 -7.27 5.36
CA CYS A 36 13.42 -6.15 5.06
C CYS A 36 12.67 -4.84 5.12
N GLU A 37 13.43 -3.80 5.39
CA GLU A 37 13.03 -2.42 5.24
C GLU A 37 13.75 -1.84 4.02
N LEU A 38 13.01 -1.16 3.15
CA LEU A 38 13.55 -0.36 2.08
C LEU A 38 13.30 1.10 2.45
N GLU A 39 14.37 1.87 2.55
CA GLU A 39 14.31 3.32 2.67
C GLU A 39 14.75 3.93 1.33
N THR A 40 13.83 4.61 0.65
CA THR A 40 14.08 5.26 -0.63
C THR A 40 13.95 6.77 -0.46
N THR A 41 14.94 7.52 -0.93
CA THR A 41 14.91 8.99 -0.98
C THR A 41 15.05 9.46 -2.40
N GLY A 42 14.32 10.52 -2.74
CA GLY A 42 14.48 11.26 -4.00
C GLY A 42 15.05 12.65 -3.73
N THR A 43 16.05 13.07 -4.51
CA THR A 43 16.55 14.44 -4.51
C THR A 43 16.59 15.02 -5.92
N ALA A 44 16.32 16.31 -6.03
CA ALA A 44 16.47 17.09 -7.25
C ALA A 44 17.40 18.28 -6.95
N ASP A 45 18.44 18.47 -7.76
CA ASP A 45 19.42 19.56 -7.58
C ASP A 45 20.00 19.65 -6.15
N GLY A 46 20.20 18.49 -5.51
CA GLY A 46 20.69 18.36 -4.14
C GLY A 46 19.64 18.58 -3.04
N MET A 47 18.41 18.96 -3.39
CA MET A 47 17.31 19.20 -2.45
C MET A 47 16.43 17.96 -2.27
N PRO A 48 15.97 17.64 -1.05
CA PRO A 48 15.07 16.51 -0.82
C PRO A 48 13.69 16.75 -1.43
N VAL A 49 13.19 15.73 -2.14
CA VAL A 49 11.87 15.72 -2.77
C VAL A 49 10.92 14.82 -2.01
N PHE A 50 11.34 13.59 -1.73
CA PHE A 50 10.51 12.64 -0.99
C PHE A 50 11.37 11.67 -0.20
N ARG A 51 10.75 11.10 0.84
CA ARG A 51 11.25 9.92 1.56
C ARG A 51 10.15 8.88 1.62
N CYS A 52 10.50 7.64 1.30
CA CYS A 52 9.63 6.49 1.38
C CYS A 52 10.29 5.42 2.23
N ALA A 53 9.55 4.86 3.18
CA ALA A 53 9.97 3.72 3.99
C ALA A 53 8.94 2.59 3.86
N SER A 54 9.39 1.41 3.46
CA SER A 54 8.51 0.28 3.21
C SER A 54 9.05 -0.98 3.87
N THR A 55 8.19 -1.74 4.54
CA THR A 55 8.56 -3.03 5.13
C THR A 55 7.94 -4.20 4.37
N TYR A 56 8.79 -5.10 3.88
CA TYR A 56 8.41 -6.28 3.12
C TYR A 56 8.68 -7.58 3.89
N LEU A 57 7.83 -8.58 3.64
CA LEU A 57 8.02 -9.94 4.14
C LEU A 57 8.82 -10.75 3.11
N ILE A 58 10.03 -11.16 3.45
CA ILE A 58 10.89 -12.00 2.60
C ILE A 58 10.50 -13.46 2.76
N ARG A 59 10.36 -13.91 4.01
CA ARG A 59 10.05 -15.30 4.34
C ARG A 59 9.04 -15.36 5.47
N ARG A 60 7.98 -16.14 5.27
CA ARG A 60 7.02 -16.45 6.33
C ARG A 60 7.71 -17.25 7.43
N GLY A 61 7.39 -16.93 8.67
CA GLY A 61 7.78 -17.73 9.82
C GLY A 61 6.95 -19.01 9.94
N ALA A 62 7.24 -19.82 10.96
CA ALA A 62 6.44 -20.96 11.33
C ALA A 62 4.98 -20.53 11.54
N ARG A 63 4.03 -21.34 11.03
CA ARG A 63 2.61 -21.14 11.29
C ARG A 63 2.36 -21.40 12.78
N SER A 64 1.86 -20.40 13.48
CA SER A 64 1.22 -20.63 14.78
C SER A 64 -0.05 -21.46 14.56
N SER A 65 -0.35 -22.36 15.49
CA SER A 65 -1.64 -23.07 15.56
C SER A 65 -2.80 -22.14 15.94
N ALA A 66 -2.51 -20.94 16.44
CA ALA A 66 -3.51 -19.92 16.69
C ALA A 66 -4.08 -19.38 15.37
N LYS A 67 -5.42 -19.37 15.26
CA LYS A 67 -6.11 -18.68 14.16
C LYS A 67 -5.70 -17.20 14.18
N PRO A 68 -5.16 -16.65 13.07
CA PRO A 68 -4.90 -15.23 13.01
C PRO A 68 -6.22 -14.48 13.19
N ALA A 69 -6.24 -13.52 14.13
CA ALA A 69 -7.37 -12.62 14.30
C ALA A 69 -7.69 -11.97 12.95
N GLN A 70 -8.97 -11.92 12.59
CA GLN A 70 -9.36 -11.17 11.39
C GLN A 70 -9.08 -9.69 11.64
N PRO A 71 -8.54 -8.97 10.65
CA PRO A 71 -8.37 -7.53 10.79
C PRO A 71 -9.74 -6.87 10.87
N GLU A 72 -10.13 -6.50 12.08
CA GLU A 72 -11.33 -5.73 12.36
C GLU A 72 -11.26 -4.38 11.66
N ILE A 73 -12.42 -3.91 11.18
CA ILE A 73 -12.56 -2.56 10.62
C ILE A 73 -12.59 -1.60 11.81
N PRO A 74 -11.60 -0.71 11.96
CA PRO A 74 -11.67 0.30 13.01
C PRO A 74 -12.87 1.21 12.73
N SER A 75 -13.59 1.62 13.76
CA SER A 75 -14.72 2.57 13.64
C SER A 75 -14.22 3.97 13.29
N ILE A 76 -13.79 4.16 12.04
CA ILE A 76 -13.21 5.39 11.52
C ILE A 76 -14.16 6.02 10.50
N GLY A 77 -14.48 7.28 10.75
CA GLY A 77 -14.96 8.22 9.74
C GLY A 77 -16.21 7.80 8.97
N ILE A 78 -16.41 8.46 7.85
CA ILE A 78 -17.52 8.19 6.90
C ILE A 78 -16.97 7.64 5.59
N PRO A 79 -17.76 6.88 4.80
CA PRO A 79 -17.38 6.50 3.45
C PRO A 79 -17.23 7.73 2.57
N ILE A 80 -16.09 7.88 1.91
CA ILE A 80 -15.79 8.99 0.98
C ILE A 80 -15.62 8.52 -0.47
N ALA A 81 -15.31 7.23 -0.68
CA ALA A 81 -15.18 6.68 -2.03
C ALA A 81 -15.48 5.17 -2.07
N ARG A 82 -15.90 4.71 -3.25
CA ARG A 82 -16.05 3.29 -3.59
C ARG A 82 -15.57 3.06 -5.02
N TRP A 83 -14.83 1.98 -5.24
CA TRP A 83 -14.40 1.57 -6.58
C TRP A 83 -14.38 0.06 -6.73
N VAL A 84 -14.43 -0.39 -7.99
CA VAL A 84 -14.38 -1.81 -8.36
C VAL A 84 -13.05 -2.09 -9.05
N LEU A 85 -12.38 -3.14 -8.61
CA LEU A 85 -11.19 -3.67 -9.28
C LEU A 85 -11.63 -4.63 -10.36
N ASP A 86 -11.55 -4.24 -11.62
CA ASP A 86 -11.72 -5.21 -12.70
C ASP A 86 -10.53 -6.21 -12.75
N THR A 87 -10.70 -7.26 -13.54
CA THR A 87 -9.71 -8.35 -13.67
C THR A 87 -8.44 -7.94 -14.44
N ALA A 88 -8.43 -6.78 -15.07
CA ALA A 88 -7.28 -6.23 -15.79
C ALA A 88 -6.54 -5.15 -14.98
N ALA A 89 -7.08 -4.70 -13.84
CA ALA A 89 -6.50 -3.64 -13.01
C ALA A 89 -5.05 -3.95 -12.60
N GLY A 90 -4.75 -5.20 -12.23
CA GLY A 90 -3.37 -5.62 -11.92
C GLY A 90 -2.41 -5.42 -13.11
N ARG A 91 -2.81 -5.79 -14.33
CA ARG A 91 -1.98 -5.60 -15.53
C ARG A 91 -1.84 -4.13 -15.91
N ARG A 92 -2.92 -3.34 -15.79
CA ARG A 92 -2.86 -1.90 -16.07
C ARG A 92 -1.94 -1.18 -15.10
N TYR A 93 -2.02 -1.50 -13.82
CA TYR A 93 -1.13 -0.89 -12.83
C TYR A 93 0.32 -1.34 -13.01
N ALA A 94 0.58 -2.61 -13.29
CA ALA A 94 1.94 -3.12 -13.57
C ALA A 94 2.62 -2.38 -14.74
N ARG A 95 1.86 -1.99 -15.77
CA ARG A 95 2.38 -1.16 -16.89
C ARG A 95 2.82 0.24 -16.46
N LEU A 96 2.20 0.80 -15.42
CA LEU A 96 2.50 2.14 -14.90
C LEU A 96 3.60 2.10 -13.85
N SER A 97 3.55 1.13 -12.93
CA SER A 97 4.47 1.03 -11.79
C SER A 97 5.73 0.23 -12.09
N CYS A 98 5.75 -0.53 -13.19
CA CYS A 98 6.75 -1.55 -13.50
C CYS A 98 6.83 -2.70 -12.48
N ASP A 99 5.86 -2.82 -11.57
CA ASP A 99 5.73 -3.99 -10.70
C ASP A 99 4.99 -5.12 -11.41
N TRP A 100 5.77 -5.97 -12.05
CA TRP A 100 5.30 -7.15 -12.79
C TRP A 100 5.27 -8.43 -11.94
N ASN A 101 5.16 -8.34 -10.62
CA ASN A 101 5.07 -9.52 -9.77
C ASN A 101 3.90 -10.43 -10.20
N PRO A 102 4.15 -11.71 -10.56
CA PRO A 102 3.15 -12.60 -11.15
C PRO A 102 1.88 -12.79 -10.33
N ILE A 103 1.90 -12.60 -9.01
CA ILE A 103 0.71 -12.74 -8.15
C ILE A 103 -0.41 -11.73 -8.47
N HIS A 104 -0.07 -10.64 -9.18
CA HIS A 104 -1.03 -9.62 -9.64
C HIS A 104 -1.59 -9.90 -11.03
N LEU A 105 -0.98 -10.83 -11.78
CA LEU A 105 -1.17 -10.94 -13.22
C LEU A 105 -1.94 -12.21 -13.61
N PHE A 106 -1.62 -13.33 -12.96
CA PHE A 106 -2.10 -14.66 -13.37
C PHE A 106 -2.71 -15.44 -12.20
N GLY A 107 -3.77 -16.19 -12.49
CA GLY A 107 -4.44 -16.99 -11.45
C GLY A 107 -3.58 -18.13 -10.92
N TRP A 108 -2.77 -18.77 -11.78
CA TRP A 108 -1.95 -19.91 -11.39
C TRP A 108 -0.82 -19.51 -10.43
N SER A 109 -0.15 -18.38 -10.65
CA SER A 109 0.90 -17.85 -9.77
C SER A 109 0.32 -17.41 -8.42
N ALA A 110 -0.86 -16.78 -8.43
CA ALA A 110 -1.56 -16.42 -7.21
C ALA A 110 -1.93 -17.67 -6.37
N ARG A 111 -2.39 -18.74 -7.02
CA ARG A 111 -2.73 -20.02 -6.37
C ARG A 111 -1.53 -20.68 -5.71
N LEU A 112 -0.35 -20.66 -6.35
CA LEU A 112 0.90 -21.15 -5.74
C LEU A 112 1.23 -20.43 -4.42
N MET A 113 0.78 -19.19 -4.27
CA MET A 113 0.99 -18.38 -3.07
C MET A 113 -0.20 -18.45 -2.08
N GLY A 114 -1.17 -19.34 -2.33
CA GLY A 114 -2.33 -19.59 -1.47
C GLY A 114 -3.51 -18.65 -1.68
N MET A 115 -3.54 -17.90 -2.78
CA MET A 115 -4.64 -16.97 -3.12
C MET A 115 -5.65 -17.62 -4.06
N ARG A 116 -6.94 -17.26 -3.93
CA ARG A 116 -8.02 -17.82 -4.76
C ARG A 116 -8.10 -17.17 -6.15
N ALA A 117 -7.60 -15.95 -6.26
CA ALA A 117 -7.54 -15.14 -7.48
C ALA A 117 -6.29 -14.23 -7.42
N PRO A 118 -5.86 -13.63 -8.54
CA PRO A 118 -4.86 -12.57 -8.51
C PRO A 118 -5.33 -11.43 -7.62
N ILE A 119 -4.37 -10.75 -7.00
CA ILE A 119 -4.63 -9.64 -6.08
C ILE A 119 -4.16 -8.33 -6.69
N ILE A 120 -4.79 -7.21 -6.33
CA ILE A 120 -4.27 -5.90 -6.73
C ILE A 120 -2.98 -5.57 -5.95
N HIS A 121 -2.11 -4.76 -6.55
CA HIS A 121 -0.96 -4.16 -5.87
C HIS A 121 -1.41 -3.32 -4.68
N GLY A 122 -0.73 -3.45 -3.53
CA GLY A 122 -1.01 -2.59 -2.37
C GLY A 122 -0.88 -1.10 -2.69
N MET A 123 0.14 -0.74 -3.47
CA MET A 123 0.41 0.64 -3.87
C MET A 123 -0.67 1.22 -4.80
N HIS A 124 -1.35 0.40 -5.60
CA HIS A 124 -2.52 0.85 -6.36
C HIS A 124 -3.63 1.31 -5.39
N THR A 125 -3.95 0.47 -4.40
CA THR A 125 -4.96 0.79 -3.39
C THR A 125 -4.58 2.05 -2.61
N LEU A 126 -3.31 2.19 -2.22
CA LEU A 126 -2.84 3.38 -1.51
C LEU A 126 -2.94 4.66 -2.37
N ALA A 127 -2.54 4.59 -3.65
CA ALA A 127 -2.64 5.72 -4.57
C ALA A 127 -4.10 6.11 -4.85
N ALA A 128 -4.99 5.13 -5.02
CA ALA A 128 -6.42 5.38 -5.17
C ALA A 128 -7.02 6.03 -3.92
N SER A 129 -6.60 5.61 -2.73
CA SER A 129 -7.01 6.24 -1.48
C SER A 129 -6.52 7.68 -1.36
N CYS A 130 -5.25 7.94 -1.68
CA CYS A 130 -4.67 9.28 -1.69
C CYS A 130 -5.50 10.22 -2.58
N ALA A 131 -5.71 9.85 -3.85
CA ALA A 131 -6.47 10.66 -4.80
C ALA A 131 -7.94 10.88 -4.38
N ALA A 132 -8.54 9.91 -3.69
CA ALA A 132 -9.90 10.06 -3.16
C ALA A 132 -9.95 10.99 -1.94
N ILE A 133 -8.97 10.92 -1.04
CA ILE A 133 -8.85 11.83 0.12
C ILE A 133 -8.60 13.26 -0.35
N GLU A 134 -7.69 13.47 -1.31
CA GLU A 134 -7.42 14.80 -1.85
C GLU A 134 -8.66 15.42 -2.48
N ARG A 135 -9.43 14.62 -3.24
CA ARG A 135 -10.69 15.08 -3.83
C ARG A 135 -11.76 15.39 -2.78
N ASP A 136 -11.88 14.58 -1.75
CA ASP A 136 -12.86 14.77 -0.66
C ASP A 136 -12.54 16.02 0.17
N ARG A 137 -11.26 16.29 0.40
CA ARG A 137 -10.79 17.37 1.28
C ARG A 137 -10.41 18.64 0.57
N ASP A 138 -10.32 18.62 -0.76
CA ASP A 138 -9.81 19.71 -1.59
C ASP A 138 -8.44 20.21 -1.11
N ARG A 139 -7.59 19.26 -0.70
CA ARG A 139 -6.26 19.50 -0.11
C ARG A 139 -5.29 18.43 -0.55
N HIS A 140 -4.01 18.79 -0.65
CA HIS A 140 -2.97 17.89 -1.14
C HIS A 140 -2.40 17.02 0.00
N VAL A 141 -2.15 15.73 -0.25
CA VAL A 141 -1.56 14.83 0.75
C VAL A 141 -0.04 14.97 0.75
N THR A 142 0.52 15.48 1.85
CA THR A 142 1.97 15.67 2.01
C THR A 142 2.66 14.50 2.71
N ARG A 143 1.91 13.72 3.49
CA ARG A 143 2.40 12.52 4.16
C ARG A 143 1.32 11.46 4.16
N ILE A 144 1.70 10.21 3.92
CA ILE A 144 0.80 9.07 4.04
C ILE A 144 1.52 7.86 4.62
N GLU A 145 0.92 7.29 5.66
CA GLU A 145 1.39 6.06 6.29
C GLU A 145 0.28 5.02 6.27
N CYS A 146 0.64 3.78 5.97
CA CYS A 146 -0.35 2.71 5.91
C CYS A 146 0.22 1.36 6.33
N ARG A 147 -0.69 0.47 6.71
CA ARG A 147 -0.47 -0.95 6.93
C ARG A 147 -1.39 -1.74 6.02
N PHE A 148 -0.79 -2.62 5.22
CA PHE A 148 -1.50 -3.62 4.41
C PHE A 148 -1.87 -4.80 5.31
N ARG A 149 -3.16 -4.95 5.59
CA ARG A 149 -3.72 -5.93 6.53
C ARG A 149 -4.20 -7.20 5.84
N ALA A 150 -4.78 -7.08 4.65
CA ALA A 150 -5.28 -8.21 3.88
C ALA A 150 -5.05 -8.01 2.36
N PRO A 151 -4.72 -9.08 1.63
CA PRO A 151 -4.66 -9.01 0.17
C PRO A 151 -6.06 -8.83 -0.42
N VAL A 152 -6.20 -7.93 -1.39
CA VAL A 152 -7.47 -7.65 -2.07
C VAL A 152 -7.50 -8.33 -3.42
N ALA A 153 -8.48 -9.23 -3.61
CA ALA A 153 -8.66 -9.95 -4.86
C ALA A 153 -9.14 -9.03 -5.99
N LEU A 154 -8.66 -9.26 -7.22
CA LEU A 154 -9.28 -8.65 -8.40
C LEU A 154 -10.73 -9.14 -8.56
N GLY A 155 -11.58 -8.31 -9.17
CA GLY A 155 -13.03 -8.52 -9.26
C GLY A 155 -13.80 -8.04 -8.02
N SER A 156 -13.13 -7.46 -7.04
CA SER A 156 -13.75 -6.99 -5.79
C SER A 156 -14.12 -5.51 -5.82
N SER A 157 -15.04 -5.13 -4.92
CA SER A 157 -15.33 -3.74 -4.61
C SER A 157 -14.61 -3.35 -3.32
N LEU A 158 -14.10 -2.12 -3.26
CA LEU A 158 -13.53 -1.52 -2.06
C LEU A 158 -14.30 -0.28 -1.66
N THR A 159 -14.38 -0.04 -0.35
CA THR A 159 -14.90 1.21 0.22
C THR A 159 -13.79 1.88 1.01
N LEU A 160 -13.54 3.15 0.76
CA LEU A 160 -12.64 3.97 1.56
C LEU A 160 -13.46 4.80 2.54
N ARG A 161 -13.08 4.76 3.81
CA ARG A 161 -13.57 5.64 4.85
C ARG A 161 -12.44 6.51 5.38
N ALA A 162 -12.74 7.76 5.65
CA ALA A 162 -11.79 8.71 6.21
C ALA A 162 -12.37 9.44 7.43
N GLY A 163 -11.59 9.50 8.50
CA GLY A 163 -11.87 10.29 9.70
C GLY A 163 -11.44 11.75 9.53
N GLN A 164 -11.81 12.61 10.48
CA GLN A 164 -11.48 14.04 10.40
C GLN A 164 -9.96 14.28 10.51
N ASP A 165 -9.26 13.50 11.34
CA ASP A 165 -7.83 13.66 11.66
C ASP A 165 -6.87 12.97 10.67
N GLY A 166 -7.32 12.71 9.44
CA GLY A 166 -6.50 12.09 8.39
C GLY A 166 -6.40 10.57 8.46
N ASP A 167 -6.94 9.94 9.50
CA ASP A 167 -7.07 8.48 9.58
C ASP A 167 -7.97 7.94 8.48
N PHE A 168 -7.59 6.81 7.89
CA PHE A 168 -8.40 6.16 6.86
C PHE A 168 -8.34 4.64 6.95
N VAL A 169 -9.40 4.01 6.43
CA VAL A 169 -9.48 2.56 6.24
C VAL A 169 -10.05 2.25 4.87
N VAL A 170 -9.43 1.28 4.20
CA VAL A 170 -9.96 0.64 2.99
C VAL A 170 -10.53 -0.71 3.37
N GLU A 171 -11.82 -0.88 3.10
CA GLU A 171 -12.59 -2.07 3.39
C GLU A 171 -12.69 -2.98 2.16
N PHE A 172 -12.53 -4.29 2.39
CA PHE A 172 -12.74 -5.33 1.40
C PHE A 172 -13.36 -6.56 2.09
N ALA A 173 -14.54 -7.00 1.62
CA ALA A 173 -15.26 -8.16 2.16
C ALA A 173 -15.38 -8.12 3.70
N ASP A 174 -15.88 -6.99 4.22
CA ASP A 174 -16.10 -6.70 5.64
C ASP A 174 -14.85 -6.80 6.52
N LYS A 175 -13.67 -6.55 5.92
CA LYS A 175 -12.38 -6.53 6.60
C LYS A 175 -11.60 -5.29 6.24
N ALA A 176 -10.76 -4.83 7.17
CA ALA A 176 -9.77 -3.82 6.85
C ALA A 176 -8.70 -4.45 5.92
N ALA A 177 -8.61 -3.95 4.68
CA ALA A 177 -7.54 -4.29 3.75
C ALA A 177 -6.32 -3.38 3.95
N VAL A 178 -6.57 -2.09 4.14
CA VAL A 178 -5.55 -1.08 4.42
C VAL A 178 -6.02 -0.19 5.55
N THR A 179 -5.15 0.09 6.51
CA THR A 179 -5.38 1.09 7.57
C THR A 179 -4.25 2.09 7.52
N GLY A 180 -4.52 3.38 7.66
CA GLY A 180 -3.47 4.38 7.61
C GLY A 180 -3.89 5.74 8.16
N ASN A 181 -2.96 6.67 8.08
CA ASN A 181 -3.13 8.08 8.41
C ASN A 181 -2.45 8.93 7.32
N CYS A 182 -2.95 10.12 7.08
CA CYS A 182 -2.34 11.08 6.17
C CYS A 182 -2.33 12.50 6.76
N SER A 183 -1.38 13.30 6.29
CA SER A 183 -1.31 14.74 6.54
C SER A 183 -1.60 15.50 5.26
N LEU A 184 -2.30 16.63 5.38
CA LEU A 184 -2.76 17.46 4.28
C LEU A 184 -2.14 18.86 4.37
N SER A 185 -1.79 19.48 3.23
CA SER A 185 -1.42 20.90 3.14
C SER A 185 -2.62 21.81 2.91
#